data_AF-A0A9N9A4B7-F1
#
_entry.id   AF-A0A9N9A4B7-F1
#
_cell.length_a   1.000
_cell.length_b   1.000
_cell.length_c   1.000
_cell.angle_alpha   90.00
_cell.angle_beta   90.00
_cell.angle_gamma   90.00
#
_symmetry.space_group_name_H-M   'P 1'
#
loop_
_entity.id
_entity.type
_entity.pdbx_description
1 polymer ?
#
loop_
_entity_poly.entity_id
_entity_poly.type
_entity_poly.pdbx_seq_one_letter_code
_entity_poly.pdbx_strand_id
1 'polypeptide(L)'
;MEEKGYLRLVIAKSKDATQRYAIPYGGLYRFISCPSYFGETTQWFGFAIATWYSPPAIIFALATPANLLPRAISTHTWYKENFKDKYPKDRKSIIPFLF
;
A
#
# COMPACT_ATOMS: atom_id res chain seq x y z
N MET A 1 -22.77 17.25 20.11
CA MET A 1 -21.30 17.36 20.11
C MET A 1 -20.81 15.92 20.03
N GLU A 2 -20.64 15.31 18.85
CA GLU A 2 -19.28 14.98 18.34
C GLU A 2 -19.26 14.44 16.89
N GLU A 3 -20.39 14.12 16.26
CA GLU A 3 -20.37 13.34 15.00
C GLU A 3 -20.02 14.14 13.72
N LYS A 4 -20.19 15.47 13.74
CA LYS A 4 -20.02 16.31 12.53
C LYS A 4 -18.56 16.60 12.15
N GLY A 5 -17.59 16.23 13.00
CA GLY A 5 -16.16 16.46 12.77
C GLY A 5 -15.49 15.39 11.90
N TYR A 6 -15.90 14.13 12.03
CA TYR A 6 -15.26 13.00 11.32
C TYR A 6 -15.61 12.95 9.83
N LEU A 7 -16.85 13.29 9.47
CA LEU A 7 -17.32 13.24 8.08
C LEU A 7 -16.74 14.35 7.19
N ARG A 8 -16.12 15.38 7.76
CA ARG A 8 -15.48 16.47 6.98
C ARG A 8 -14.03 16.17 6.58
N LEU A 9 -13.39 15.15 7.16
CA LEU A 9 -12.01 14.78 6.82
C LEU A 9 -11.91 13.88 5.58
N VAL A 10 -13.01 13.32 5.10
CA VAL A 10 -13.00 12.37 3.97
C VAL A 10 -13.01 13.09 2.60
N ILE A 11 -13.33 14.39 2.55
CA ILE A 11 -13.32 15.16 1.28
C ILE A 11 -12.69 16.55 1.49
N ALA A 12 -11.43 16.59 1.89
CA ALA A 12 -10.59 17.75 1.63
C ALA A 12 -9.99 17.61 0.23
N LYS A 13 -10.76 17.98 -0.81
CA LYS A 13 -10.23 18.16 -2.16
C LYS A 13 -9.24 19.32 -2.10
N SER A 14 -7.94 19.02 -2.13
CA SER A 14 -6.89 20.05 -2.08
C SER A 14 -7.09 21.02 -3.24
N LYS A 15 -7.16 22.31 -2.91
CA LYS A 15 -7.37 23.41 -3.85
C LYS A 15 -6.07 23.88 -4.51
N ASP A 16 -4.94 23.29 -4.12
CA ASP A 16 -3.61 23.59 -4.63
C ASP A 16 -3.04 22.37 -5.33
N ALA A 17 -2.79 22.49 -6.63
CA ALA A 17 -2.19 21.45 -7.46
C ALA A 17 -0.75 21.05 -7.03
N THR A 18 -0.20 21.71 -6.01
CA THR A 18 1.14 21.52 -5.45
C THR A 18 1.19 20.63 -4.21
N GLN A 19 0.05 20.31 -3.56
CA GLN A 19 -0.04 19.38 -2.42
C GLN A 19 -0.88 18.16 -2.80
N ARG A 20 -0.47 17.45 -3.86
CA ARG A 20 -1.24 16.34 -4.46
C ARG A 20 -1.04 14.99 -3.75
N TYR A 21 -0.03 14.90 -2.89
CA TYR A 21 0.30 13.69 -2.15
C TYR A 21 0.30 13.99 -0.65
N ALA A 22 -0.45 13.20 0.10
CA ALA A 22 -0.44 13.18 1.55
C ALA A 22 0.09 11.82 2.03
N ILE A 23 0.72 11.79 3.20
CA ILE A 23 1.14 10.53 3.81
C ILE A 23 -0.12 9.88 4.40
N PRO A 24 -0.56 8.70 3.91
CA PRO A 24 -1.72 8.03 4.48
C PRO A 24 -1.37 7.51 5.87
N TYR A 25 -2.25 7.74 6.84
CA TYR A 25 -2.14 7.20 8.20
C TYR A 25 -3.43 6.43 8.54
N GLY A 26 -3.29 5.26 9.16
CA GLY A 26 -4.41 4.40 9.57
C GLY A 26 -4.29 2.95 9.08
N GLY A 27 -4.80 1.99 9.85
CA GLY A 27 -4.81 0.56 9.49
C GLY A 27 -3.43 -0.01 9.12
N LEU A 28 -3.37 -0.79 8.04
CA LEU A 28 -2.11 -1.36 7.53
C LEU A 28 -1.10 -0.31 7.04
N TYR A 29 -1.52 0.93 6.74
CA TYR A 29 -0.58 1.99 6.38
C TYR A 29 0.38 2.34 7.52
N ARG A 30 0.10 1.92 8.75
CA ARG A 30 1.05 2.07 9.87
C ARG A 30 2.29 1.18 9.71
N PHE A 31 2.17 0.05 9.02
CA PHE A 31 3.22 -0.94 8.85
C PHE A 31 3.83 -0.91 7.45
N ILE A 32 3.01 -0.73 6.41
CA ILE A 32 3.42 -0.83 5.02
C ILE A 32 2.98 0.38 4.19
N SER A 33 3.82 0.82 3.27
CA SER A 33 3.55 1.96 2.39
C SER A 33 2.47 1.67 1.36
N CYS A 34 2.40 0.44 0.89
CA CYS A 34 1.46 0.02 -0.15
C CYS A 34 0.62 -1.20 0.30
N PRO A 35 -0.34 -1.01 1.22
CA PRO A 35 -1.20 -2.10 1.69
C PRO A 35 -2.08 -2.71 0.59
N SER A 36 -2.41 -1.94 -0.44
CA SER A 36 -3.17 -2.45 -1.60
C SER A 36 -2.42 -3.57 -2.32
N TYR A 37 -1.10 -3.42 -2.54
CA TYR A 37 -0.29 -4.45 -3.21
C TYR A 37 -0.08 -5.68 -2.32
N PHE A 38 -0.03 -5.49 -1.00
CA PHE A 38 -0.02 -6.59 -0.04
C PHE A 38 -1.33 -7.38 -0.14
N GLY A 39 -2.48 -6.69 -0.09
CA GLY A 39 -3.79 -7.33 -0.23
C GLY A 39 -3.96 -8.05 -1.56
N GLU A 40 -3.51 -7.45 -2.65
CA GLU A 40 -3.52 -8.07 -3.99
C GLU A 40 -2.69 -9.36 -4.01
N THR A 41 -1.49 -9.32 -3.45
CA THR A 41 -0.64 -10.51 -3.31
C THR A 41 -1.33 -11.61 -2.48
N THR A 42 -1.86 -11.26 -1.30
CA THR A 42 -2.61 -12.21 -0.44
C THR A 42 -3.81 -12.80 -1.16
N GLN A 43 -4.54 -11.99 -1.94
CA GLN A 43 -5.70 -12.43 -2.70
C GLN A 43 -5.33 -13.44 -3.78
N TRP A 44 -4.21 -13.23 -4.50
CA TRP A 44 -3.77 -14.17 -5.51
C TRP A 44 -3.24 -15.48 -4.92
N PHE A 45 -2.58 -15.44 -3.77
CA PHE A 45 -2.25 -16.66 -3.03
C PHE A 45 -3.50 -17.41 -2.56
N GLY A 46 -4.51 -16.70 -2.05
CA GLY A 46 -5.81 -17.29 -1.71
C GLY A 46 -6.51 -17.93 -2.91
N PHE A 47 -6.45 -17.27 -4.08
CA PHE A 47 -6.97 -17.81 -5.34
C PHE A 47 -6.22 -19.07 -5.79
N ALA A 48 -4.89 -19.11 -5.65
CA ALA A 48 -4.10 -20.31 -5.94
C ALA A 48 -4.50 -21.50 -5.04
N ILE A 49 -4.78 -21.24 -3.77
CA ILE A 49 -5.27 -22.27 -2.84
C ILE A 49 -6.70 -22.72 -3.22
N ALA A 50 -7.60 -21.77 -3.50
CA ALA A 50 -8.99 -22.06 -3.87
C ALA A 50 -9.12 -22.84 -5.19
N THR A 51 -8.16 -22.70 -6.09
CA THR A 51 -8.11 -23.42 -7.38
C THR A 51 -7.31 -24.73 -7.30
N TRP A 52 -7.04 -25.23 -6.10
CA TRP A 52 -6.30 -26.46 -5.86
C TRP A 52 -4.90 -26.47 -6.47
N TYR A 53 -4.20 -25.32 -6.38
CA TYR A 53 -2.84 -25.16 -6.91
C TYR A 53 -2.75 -25.42 -8.43
N SER A 54 -3.78 -24.99 -9.17
CA SER A 54 -3.77 -25.05 -10.63
C SER A 54 -2.51 -24.34 -11.19
N PRO A 55 -1.76 -24.95 -12.12
CA PRO A 55 -0.55 -24.36 -12.69
C PRO A 55 -0.66 -22.89 -13.14
N PRO A 56 -1.72 -22.45 -13.88
CA PRO A 56 -1.89 -21.05 -14.22
C PRO A 56 -2.10 -20.15 -12.99
N ALA A 57 -2.80 -20.62 -11.96
CA ALA A 57 -3.06 -19.84 -10.75
C ALA A 57 -1.78 -19.65 -9.92
N ILE A 58 -0.90 -20.66 -9.85
CA ILE A 58 0.42 -20.54 -9.20
C ILE A 58 1.29 -19.55 -9.97
N ILE A 59 1.39 -19.68 -11.29
CA ILE A 59 2.20 -18.77 -12.12
C ILE A 59 1.71 -17.33 -11.92
N PHE A 60 0.40 -17.12 -11.89
CA PHE A 60 -0.18 -15.80 -11.69
C PHE A 60 0.05 -15.25 -10.28
N ALA A 61 -0.04 -16.09 -9.25
CA ALA A 61 0.25 -15.73 -7.87
C ALA A 61 1.73 -15.39 -7.63
N LEU A 62 2.65 -15.92 -8.42
CA LEU A 62 4.08 -15.58 -8.36
C LEU A 62 4.44 -14.38 -9.25
N ALA A 63 3.85 -14.29 -10.44
CA ALA A 63 4.11 -13.20 -11.39
C ALA A 63 3.59 -11.85 -10.87
N THR A 64 2.47 -11.84 -10.16
CA THR A 64 1.89 -10.61 -9.60
C THR A 64 2.82 -9.91 -8.60
N PRO A 65 3.26 -10.54 -7.49
CA PRO A 65 4.20 -9.90 -6.57
C PRO A 65 5.54 -9.60 -7.24
N ALA A 66 6.01 -10.41 -8.19
CA ALA A 66 7.25 -10.13 -8.92
C ALA A 66 7.23 -8.78 -9.66
N ASN A 67 6.06 -8.38 -10.19
CA ASN A 67 5.90 -7.07 -10.84
C ASN A 67 5.58 -5.94 -9.86
N LEU A 68 4.81 -6.24 -8.79
CA LEU A 68 4.38 -5.23 -7.82
C LEU A 68 5.48 -4.84 -6.82
N LEU A 69 6.36 -5.77 -6.46
CA LEU A 69 7.51 -5.56 -5.57
C LEU A 69 8.40 -4.40 -6.00
N PRO A 70 8.97 -4.38 -7.22
CA PRO A 70 9.84 -3.29 -7.65
C PRO A 70 9.09 -1.95 -7.72
N ARG A 71 7.81 -1.98 -8.13
CA ARG A 71 6.97 -0.78 -8.19
C ARG A 71 6.75 -0.16 -6.81
N ALA A 72 6.55 -0.98 -5.79
CA ALA A 72 6.32 -0.47 -4.45
C ALA A 72 7.60 -0.01 -3.76
N ILE A 73 8.74 -0.64 -4.04
CA ILE A 73 10.05 -0.15 -3.60
C ILE A 73 10.27 1.25 -4.18
N SER A 74 10.06 1.44 -5.49
CA SER A 74 10.16 2.75 -6.13
C SER A 74 9.22 3.78 -5.49
N THR A 75 7.97 3.39 -5.21
CA THR A 75 6.98 4.24 -4.53
C THR A 75 7.43 4.61 -3.12
N HIS A 76 7.96 3.65 -2.35
CA HIS A 76 8.47 3.87 -1.00
C HIS A 76 9.69 4.80 -0.97
N THR A 77 10.62 4.62 -1.90
CA THR A 77 11.77 5.53 -2.09
C THR A 77 11.29 6.94 -2.43
N TRP A 78 10.35 7.07 -3.37
CA TRP A 78 9.76 8.37 -3.72
C TRP A 78 9.12 9.05 -2.50
N TYR A 79 8.39 8.30 -1.67
CA TYR A 79 7.82 8.84 -0.43
C TYR A 79 8.90 9.31 0.56
N LYS A 80 10.00 8.57 0.72
CA LYS A 80 11.13 9.00 1.58
C LYS A 80 11.79 10.28 1.06
N GLU A 81 11.99 10.39 -0.25
CA GLU A 81 12.63 11.55 -0.87
C GLU A 81 11.76 12.81 -0.80
N ASN A 82 10.45 12.66 -1.02
CA ASN A 82 9.51 13.79 -1.04
C ASN A 82 9.13 14.27 0.36
N PHE A 83 8.95 13.35 1.32
CA PHE A 83 8.47 13.69 2.66
C PHE A 83 9.55 13.71 3.74
N LYS A 84 10.78 13.29 3.42
CA LYS A 84 11.98 13.35 4.28
C LYS A 84 11.65 13.06 5.75
N ASP A 85 11.84 14.04 6.64
CA ASP A 85 11.69 13.92 8.09
C ASP A 85 10.24 13.70 8.56
N LYS A 86 9.23 13.97 7.72
CA LYS A 86 7.81 13.72 8.03
C LYS A 86 7.40 12.26 7.77
N TYR A 87 8.24 11.48 7.08
CA TYR A 87 7.92 10.10 6.76
C TYR A 87 8.29 9.15 7.91
N PRO A 88 7.38 8.27 8.36
CA PRO A 88 7.67 7.32 9.43
C PRO A 88 8.78 6.34 9.01
N LYS A 89 9.92 6.38 9.73
CA LYS A 89 11.12 5.56 9.46
C LYS A 89 10.87 4.06 9.64
N ASP A 90 9.90 3.69 10.47
CA ASP A 90 9.53 2.30 10.74
C ASP A 90 8.65 1.66 9.65
N ARG A 91 8.14 2.44 8.69
CA ARG A 91 7.25 1.95 7.63
C ARG A 91 8.05 1.16 6.58
N LYS A 92 7.51 0.01 6.16
CA LYS A 92 8.11 -0.94 5.21
C LYS A 92 7.47 -0.84 3.82
N SER A 93 8.12 -1.33 2.77
CA SER A 93 7.61 -1.12 1.40
C SER A 93 6.34 -1.93 1.08
N ILE A 94 6.37 -3.25 1.29
CA ILE A 94 5.25 -4.17 0.96
C ILE A 94 5.03 -5.25 2.01
N ILE A 95 6.07 -5.92 2.50
CA ILE A 95 5.91 -7.09 3.37
C ILE A 95 6.16 -6.63 4.82
N PRO A 96 5.21 -6.84 5.75
CA PRO A 96 5.53 -6.72 7.17
C PRO A 96 6.71 -7.67 7.46
N PHE A 97 7.84 -7.14 7.92
CA PHE A 97 9.08 -7.88 8.25
C PHE A 97 10.02 -8.29 7.09
N LEU A 98 9.73 -7.93 5.83
CA LEU A 98 10.72 -7.99 4.74
C LEU A 98 10.69 -6.68 3.91
N PHE A 99 11.85 -6.02 3.85
CA PHE A 99 12.15 -4.73 3.19
C PHE A 99 11.51 -3.48 3.81
#